data_AF-C8BNY4-F1
#
_entry.id   AF-C8BNY4-F1
#
_cell.length_a   1.000
_cell.length_b   1.000
_cell.length_c   1.000
_cell.angle_alpha   90.00
_cell.angle_beta   90.00
_cell.angle_gamma   90.00
#
_symmetry.space_group_name_H-M   'P 1'
#
loop_
_entity.id
_entity.type
_entity.pdbx_description
1 polymer ?
#
loop_
_entity_poly.entity_id
_entity_poly.type
_entity_poly.pdbx_seq_one_letter_code
_entity_poly.pdbx_strand_id
1 'polypeptide(L)'
;FVRFDSDAASPRMEPRAPWIEQEGPEYWDRETQNMKTATQTFRGSLRNLRGYYNQSEGGSHTLQRMYGCDLGPDGRLLRGYYQDAYDGKDYIALNEDLRSWTAADEAAQN
;
A
#
# COMPACT_ATOMS: atom_id res chain seq x y z
N PHE A 1 5.11 -12.35 -4.26
CA PHE A 1 6.38 -13.09 -4.39
C PHE A 1 7.52 -12.46 -3.57
N VAL A 2 7.36 -11.24 -3.04
CA VAL A 2 8.26 -10.63 -2.05
C VAL A 2 7.50 -10.30 -0.77
N ARG A 3 8.21 -10.06 0.34
CA ARG A 3 7.65 -9.59 1.62
C ARG A 3 8.60 -8.60 2.27
N PHE A 4 8.04 -7.57 2.91
CA PHE A 4 8.76 -6.68 3.82
C PHE A 4 8.08 -6.72 5.20
N ASP A 5 8.87 -6.69 6.26
CA ASP A 5 8.39 -6.65 7.64
C ASP A 5 9.17 -5.58 8.42
N SER A 6 8.47 -4.55 8.90
CA SER A 6 9.11 -3.42 9.60
C SER A 6 9.53 -3.76 11.03
N ASP A 7 9.00 -4.83 11.62
CA ASP A 7 9.32 -5.26 12.99
C ASP A 7 10.51 -6.22 13.06
N ALA A 8 11.02 -6.65 11.91
CA ALA A 8 12.22 -7.48 11.85
C ALA A 8 13.45 -6.75 12.41
N ALA A 9 14.40 -7.49 13.02
CA ALA A 9 15.64 -6.91 13.56
C ALA A 9 16.49 -6.19 12.50
N SER A 10 16.39 -6.61 11.24
CA SER A 10 16.99 -5.95 10.09
C SER A 10 15.95 -5.84 8.97
N PRO A 11 15.10 -4.80 8.97
CA PRO A 11 14.02 -4.66 8.00
C PRO A 11 14.56 -4.52 6.57
N ARG A 12 14.24 -5.49 5.74
CA ARG A 12 14.59 -5.56 4.31
C ARG A 12 13.51 -6.29 3.51
N MET A 13 13.49 -6.05 2.21
CA MET A 13 12.64 -6.81 1.30
C MET A 13 13.22 -8.23 1.15
N GLU A 14 12.36 -9.24 1.24
CA GLU A 14 12.74 -10.65 1.23
C GLU A 14 12.04 -11.41 0.08
N PRO A 15 12.75 -12.34 -0.59
CA PRO A 15 12.15 -13.23 -1.59
C PRO A 15 11.21 -14.23 -0.92
N ARG A 16 10.07 -14.52 -1.57
CA ARG A 16 9.08 -15.54 -1.17
C ARG A 16 8.77 -16.52 -2.29
N ALA A 17 9.56 -16.52 -3.37
CA ALA A 17 9.48 -17.45 -4.49
C ALA A 17 10.87 -17.65 -5.12
N PRO A 18 11.23 -18.84 -5.63
CA PRO A 18 12.59 -19.11 -6.12
C PRO A 18 13.05 -18.20 -7.27
N TRP A 19 12.13 -17.84 -8.18
CA TRP A 19 12.48 -17.11 -9.39
C TRP A 19 12.91 -15.66 -9.14
N ILE A 20 12.56 -15.05 -8.00
CA ILE A 20 12.98 -13.67 -7.70
C ILE A 20 14.37 -13.63 -7.06
N GLU A 21 14.92 -14.76 -6.60
CA GLU A 21 16.25 -14.83 -5.97
C GLU A 21 17.39 -14.49 -6.94
N GLN A 22 17.14 -14.53 -8.25
CA GLN A 22 18.10 -14.14 -9.29
C GLN A 22 18.34 -12.63 -9.38
N GLU A 23 17.46 -11.81 -8.77
CA GLU A 23 17.59 -10.35 -8.80
C GLU A 23 18.83 -9.89 -8.02
N GLY A 24 19.51 -8.89 -8.57
CA GLY A 24 20.73 -8.33 -7.99
C GLY A 24 20.50 -7.47 -6.74
N PRO A 25 21.57 -7.11 -6.01
CA PRO A 25 21.48 -6.29 -4.80
C PRO A 25 20.80 -4.94 -5.04
N GLU A 26 20.97 -4.36 -6.22
CA GLU A 26 20.37 -3.07 -6.61
C GLU A 26 18.82 -3.10 -6.54
N TYR A 27 18.21 -4.21 -6.96
CA TYR A 27 16.77 -4.41 -6.84
C TYR A 27 16.35 -4.45 -5.36
N TRP A 28 17.01 -5.28 -4.57
CA TRP A 28 16.67 -5.49 -3.16
C TRP A 28 16.88 -4.23 -2.30
N ASP A 29 17.95 -3.48 -2.55
CA ASP A 29 18.22 -2.22 -1.86
C ASP A 29 17.16 -1.16 -2.20
N ARG A 30 16.78 -1.05 -3.48
CA ARG A 30 15.72 -0.14 -3.93
C ARG A 30 14.37 -0.50 -3.31
N GLU A 31 13.95 -1.76 -3.39
CA GLU A 31 12.66 -2.18 -2.84
C GLU A 31 12.62 -2.07 -1.31
N THR A 32 13.74 -2.33 -0.64
CA THR A 32 13.89 -2.09 0.80
C THR A 32 13.70 -0.61 1.14
N GLN A 33 14.34 0.30 0.39
CA GLN A 33 14.22 1.73 0.63
C GLN A 33 12.80 2.26 0.34
N ASN A 34 12.15 1.74 -0.69
CA ASN A 34 10.75 2.03 -1.00
C ASN A 34 9.83 1.67 0.18
N MET A 35 9.98 0.47 0.75
CA MET A 35 9.14 0.03 1.87
C MET A 35 9.45 0.74 3.19
N LYS A 36 10.71 1.11 3.44
CA LYS A 36 11.06 1.99 4.58
C LYS A 36 10.39 3.36 4.47
N THR A 37 10.37 3.93 3.26
CA THR A 37 9.67 5.19 2.99
C THR A 37 8.17 5.02 3.19
N ALA A 38 7.58 3.97 2.61
CA ALA A 38 6.15 3.67 2.77
C ALA A 38 5.75 3.51 4.24
N THR A 39 6.57 2.84 5.06
CA THR A 39 6.33 2.68 6.51
C THR A 39 6.16 4.04 7.20
N GLN A 40 7.00 5.03 6.89
CA GLN A 40 6.88 6.38 7.46
C GLN A 40 5.65 7.11 6.93
N THR A 41 5.34 6.97 5.63
CA THR A 41 4.13 7.54 5.03
C THR A 41 2.87 7.00 5.71
N PHE A 42 2.74 5.68 5.88
CA PHE A 42 1.59 5.07 6.54
C PHE A 42 1.45 5.49 8.00
N ARG A 43 2.57 5.65 8.72
CA ARG A 43 2.55 6.21 10.08
C ARG A 43 1.99 7.63 10.11
N GLY A 44 2.35 8.46 9.14
CA GLY A 44 1.78 9.81 8.98
C GLY A 44 0.29 9.75 8.65
N SER A 45 -0.10 8.94 7.66
CA SER A 45 -1.50 8.76 7.25
C SER A 45 -2.39 8.28 8.39
N LEU A 46 -1.93 7.33 9.22
CA LEU A 46 -2.67 6.86 10.40
C LEU A 46 -2.93 7.98 11.41
N ARG A 47 -1.98 8.91 11.61
CA ARG A 47 -2.19 10.09 12.47
C ARG A 47 -3.24 11.03 11.89
N ASN A 48 -3.23 11.23 10.58
CA ASN A 48 -4.21 12.09 9.91
C ASN A 48 -5.62 11.48 9.96
N LEU A 49 -5.76 10.20 9.63
CA LEU A 49 -7.04 9.48 9.67
C LEU A 49 -7.65 9.50 11.07
N ARG A 50 -6.84 9.25 12.10
CA ARG A 50 -7.27 9.38 13.50
C ARG A 50 -7.86 10.75 13.79
N GLY A 51 -7.24 11.81 13.26
CA GLY A 51 -7.72 13.19 13.35
C GLY A 51 -9.04 13.42 12.60
N TYR A 52 -9.14 12.98 11.35
CA TYR A 52 -10.35 13.12 10.53
C TYR A 52 -11.57 12.44 11.15
N TYR A 53 -11.37 11.27 11.77
CA TYR A 53 -12.43 10.52 12.43
C TYR A 53 -12.61 10.86 13.92
N ASN A 54 -11.88 11.86 14.44
CA ASN A 54 -11.92 12.26 15.86
C ASN A 54 -11.75 11.09 16.84
N GLN A 55 -10.86 10.16 16.51
CA GLN A 55 -10.61 8.95 17.30
C GLN A 55 -9.60 9.19 18.43
N SER A 56 -9.69 8.38 19.49
CA SER A 56 -8.83 8.51 20.65
C SER A 56 -7.39 8.05 20.37
N GLU A 57 -6.43 8.60 21.11
CA GLU A 57 -5.01 8.30 20.90
C GLU A 57 -4.62 6.85 21.25
N GLY A 58 -5.31 6.24 22.22
CA GLY A 58 -5.04 4.88 22.67
C GLY A 58 -5.65 3.77 21.80
N GLY A 59 -6.41 4.13 20.75
CA GLY A 59 -7.01 3.17 19.83
C GLY A 59 -5.99 2.52 18.91
N SER A 60 -6.14 1.22 18.65
CA SER A 60 -5.43 0.54 17.57
C SER A 60 -6.23 0.65 16.28
N HIS A 61 -5.57 1.07 15.20
CA HIS A 61 -6.18 1.30 13.90
C HIS A 61 -5.35 0.66 12.79
N THR A 62 -6.01 0.26 11.71
CA THR A 62 -5.38 -0.39 10.55
C THR A 62 -5.64 0.41 9.29
N LEU A 63 -4.57 0.80 8.60
CA LEU A 63 -4.62 1.33 7.23
C LEU A 63 -4.03 0.30 6.29
N GLN A 64 -4.80 -0.09 5.27
CA GLN A 64 -4.40 -1.05 4.26
C GLN A 64 -4.45 -0.40 2.88
N ARG A 65 -3.45 -0.71 2.04
CA ARG A 65 -3.41 -0.34 0.62
C ARG A 65 -3.26 -1.56 -0.25
N MET A 66 -4.06 -1.65 -1.30
CA MET A 66 -3.95 -2.65 -2.35
C MET A 66 -3.78 -1.93 -3.69
N TYR A 67 -2.79 -2.32 -4.46
CA TYR A 67 -2.59 -1.83 -5.82
C TYR A 67 -2.02 -2.93 -6.71
N GLY A 68 -2.26 -2.81 -8.01
CA GLY A 68 -1.80 -3.80 -8.98
C GLY A 68 -2.31 -3.50 -10.38
N CYS A 69 -2.06 -4.42 -11.30
CA CYS A 69 -2.57 -4.36 -12.65
C CYS A 69 -2.74 -5.76 -13.24
N ASP A 70 -3.69 -5.88 -14.18
CA ASP A 70 -3.88 -7.06 -15.02
C ASP A 70 -3.45 -6.73 -16.45
N LEU A 71 -2.76 -7.69 -17.07
CA LEU A 71 -2.41 -7.63 -18.48
C LEU A 71 -3.35 -8.53 -19.30
N GLY A 72 -3.77 -8.04 -20.46
CA GLY A 72 -4.55 -8.80 -21.43
C GLY A 72 -3.71 -9.88 -22.15
N PRO A 73 -4.34 -10.74 -22.97
CA PRO A 73 -3.64 -11.76 -23.72
C PRO A 73 -2.58 -11.23 -24.70
N ASP A 74 -2.69 -9.97 -25.11
CA ASP A 74 -1.71 -9.27 -25.96
C ASP A 74 -0.55 -8.62 -25.16
N GLY A 75 -0.52 -8.85 -23.84
CA GLY A 75 0.49 -8.31 -22.92
C GLY A 75 0.30 -6.83 -22.58
N ARG A 76 -0.77 -6.19 -23.05
CA ARG A 76 -1.05 -4.78 -22.74
C ARG A 76 -1.84 -4.64 -21.44
N LEU A 77 -1.71 -3.47 -20.82
CA LEU A 77 -2.49 -3.11 -19.62
C LEU A 77 -3.99 -3.23 -19.93
N LEU A 78 -4.67 -4.09 -19.19
CA LEU A 78 -6.11 -4.28 -19.26
C LEU A 78 -6.81 -3.49 -18.15
N ARG A 79 -6.28 -3.57 -16.92
CA ARG A 79 -6.88 -2.95 -15.74
C ARG A 79 -5.82 -2.57 -14.71
N GLY A 80 -6.00 -1.43 -14.06
CA GLY A 80 -5.21 -0.99 -12.92
C GLY A 80 -6.06 -0.90 -11.66
N TYR A 81 -5.42 -1.05 -10.50
CA TYR A 81 -6.08 -1.01 -9.20
C TYR A 81 -5.26 -0.17 -8.23
N TYR A 82 -5.95 0.64 -7.44
CA TYR A 82 -5.40 1.32 -6.27
C TYR A 82 -6.53 1.59 -5.28
N GLN A 83 -6.44 1.03 -4.09
CA GLN A 83 -7.50 1.08 -3.08
C GLN A 83 -6.88 1.19 -1.69
N ASP A 84 -7.38 2.12 -0.89
CA ASP A 84 -7.08 2.24 0.52
C ASP A 84 -8.32 1.86 1.35
N ALA A 85 -8.09 1.17 2.46
CA ALA A 85 -9.09 0.78 3.44
C ALA A 85 -8.64 1.15 4.85
N TYR A 86 -9.57 1.62 5.68
CA TYR A 86 -9.32 2.02 7.06
C TYR A 86 -10.23 1.24 8.02
N ASP A 87 -9.62 0.59 9.02
CA ASP A 87 -10.29 -0.29 9.99
C ASP A 87 -11.20 -1.35 9.34
N GLY A 88 -10.73 -1.90 8.22
CA GLY A 88 -11.42 -2.97 7.47
C GLY A 88 -12.58 -2.51 6.58
N LYS A 89 -12.78 -1.20 6.43
CA LYS A 89 -13.78 -0.62 5.53
C LYS A 89 -13.10 0.14 4.39
N ASP A 90 -13.75 0.17 3.23
CA ASP A 90 -13.28 0.97 2.10
C ASP A 90 -13.13 2.44 2.53
N TYR A 91 -12.04 3.08 2.12
CA TYR A 91 -11.77 4.49 2.38
C TYR A 91 -11.78 5.28 1.06
N ILE A 92 -10.88 4.95 0.13
CA ILE A 92 -10.85 5.58 -1.20
C ILE A 92 -10.31 4.60 -2.26
N ALA A 93 -10.92 4.60 -3.44
CA ALA A 93 -10.56 3.71 -4.54
C ALA A 93 -10.42 4.45 -5.87
N LEU A 94 -9.40 4.11 -6.64
CA LEU A 94 -9.20 4.59 -8.01
C LEU A 94 -10.22 3.91 -8.93
N ASN A 95 -10.96 4.71 -9.70
CA ASN A 95 -11.95 4.22 -10.65
C ASN A 95 -11.29 3.57 -11.87
N GLU A 96 -12.08 2.82 -12.64
CA GLU A 96 -11.59 2.08 -13.81
C GLU A 96 -11.02 2.97 -14.92
N ASP A 97 -11.38 4.27 -14.93
CA ASP A 97 -10.81 5.27 -15.83
C ASP A 97 -9.37 5.68 -15.48
N LEU A 98 -8.86 5.21 -14.33
CA LEU A 98 -7.54 5.51 -13.74
C LEU A 98 -7.27 7.01 -13.53
N ARG A 99 -8.33 7.82 -13.43
CA ARG A 99 -8.25 9.29 -13.38
C ARG A 99 -9.17 9.91 -12.34
N SER A 100 -10.21 9.19 -11.93
CA SER A 100 -11.13 9.64 -10.89
C SER A 100 -11.11 8.69 -9.69
N TRP A 101 -11.61 9.17 -8.56
CA TRP A 101 -11.62 8.45 -7.29
C TRP A 101 -13.04 8.34 -6.77
N THR A 102 -13.34 7.21 -6.13
CA THR A 102 -14.54 7.03 -5.32
C THR A 102 -14.13 7.09 -3.84
N ALA A 103 -14.62 8.09 -3.12
CA ALA A 103 -14.48 8.23 -1.68
C ALA A 103 -15.64 7.53 -0.97
N ALA A 104 -15.36 6.81 0.12
CA ALA A 104 -16.38 6.07 0.87
C ALA A 104 -17.21 6.95 1.81
N ASP A 105 -16.62 8.04 2.33
CA ASP A 105 -17.26 8.99 3.24
C ASP A 105 -16.67 10.41 3.10
N GLU A 106 -17.15 11.35 3.93
CA GLU A 106 -16.68 12.74 3.92
C GLU A 106 -15.20 12.88 4.33
N ALA A 107 -14.70 12.01 5.22
CA ALA A 107 -13.30 12.04 5.63
C ALA A 107 -12.36 11.62 4.49
N ALA A 108 -12.82 10.76 3.58
CA ALA A 108 -12.11 10.38 2.36
C ALA A 108 -12.13 11.44 1.24
N GLN A 109 -12.87 12.54 1.40
CA GLN A 109 -12.91 13.66 0.44
C GLN A 109 -11.93 14.80 0.78
N ASN A 110 -11.29 14.77 1.95
CA ASN A 110 -10.40 15.84 2.45
C ASN A 110 -8.95 15.74 1.98
#